data_AF-A0A6N4TFM2-F1
#
_entry.id   AF-A0A6N4TFM2-F1
#
_cell.length_a   1.000
_cell.length_b   1.000
_cell.length_c   1.000
_cell.angle_alpha   90.00
_cell.angle_beta   90.00
_cell.angle_gamma   90.00
#
_symmetry.space_group_name_H-M   'P 1'
#
loop_
_entity.id
_entity.type
_entity.pdbx_description
1 polymer ?
#
loop_
_entity_poly.entity_id
_entity_poly.type
_entity_poly.pdbx_seq_one_letter_code
_entity_poly.pdbx_strand_id
1 'polypeptide(L)'
;MGINRYKDAKRCLKSIDNNRENMLIIHYSCEDFNKAKSTPRITSIAVMNYKTYQVNTFSFSLACEELNAEASNDEIEKKLLTDFFDFVRRHGQATWIHWNMSSAMYGFQALEHRYKVLGGDPEDTSHLRKEDLSIIFDDYYGDEYIDDPKISKLLKLNKLNDNEFLDGKEEAAAFEKQEYLKIQNSTLRKVKTFAHFLDLASKNKLKTNSKWYKRCGLSIQGIYEYGKDKWWFNVICYTLGIFTSILIESIFK
;
A
#
# COMPACT_ATOMS: atom_id res chain seq x y z
N MET A 1 8.19 19.52 2.40
CA MET A 1 7.06 18.80 3.04
C MET A 1 6.60 19.55 4.29
N GLY A 2 5.28 19.67 4.50
CA GLY A 2 4.72 20.39 5.65
C GLY A 2 4.54 19.50 6.88
N ILE A 3 4.74 20.04 8.08
CA ILE A 3 4.63 19.30 9.35
C ILE A 3 3.25 18.67 9.58
N ASN A 4 2.19 19.24 9.01
CA ASN A 4 0.83 18.71 9.10
C ASN A 4 0.69 17.39 8.33
N ARG A 5 1.21 17.30 7.10
CA ARG A 5 1.24 16.05 6.30
C ARG A 5 1.90 14.91 7.08
N TYR A 6 3.07 15.18 7.68
CA TYR A 6 3.76 14.20 8.53
C TYR A 6 2.91 13.74 9.72
N LYS A 7 2.26 14.67 10.43
CA LYS A 7 1.40 14.36 11.58
C LYS A 7 0.18 13.53 11.17
N ASP A 8 -0.43 13.86 10.05
CA ASP A 8 -1.61 13.17 9.54
C ASP A 8 -1.28 11.75 9.12
N ALA A 9 -0.20 11.56 8.35
CA ALA A 9 0.28 10.24 7.97
C ALA A 9 0.69 9.40 9.18
N LYS A 10 1.34 10.00 10.19
CA LYS A 10 1.67 9.32 11.44
C LYS A 10 0.41 8.85 12.19
N ARG A 11 -0.63 9.68 12.25
CA ARG A 11 -1.92 9.31 12.84
C ARG A 11 -2.60 8.20 12.05
N CYS A 12 -2.58 8.27 10.72
CA CYS A 12 -3.12 7.23 9.85
C CYS A 12 -2.40 5.89 10.07
N LEU A 13 -1.07 5.85 10.03
CA LEU A 13 -0.29 4.63 10.29
C LEU A 13 -0.60 4.02 11.66
N LYS A 14 -0.74 4.85 12.70
CA LYS A 14 -1.15 4.38 14.03
C LYS A 14 -2.58 3.84 14.05
N SER A 15 -3.50 4.46 13.32
CA SER A 15 -4.88 3.99 13.19
C SER A 15 -4.95 2.63 12.49
N ILE A 16 -4.19 2.47 11.39
CA ILE A 16 -4.06 1.20 10.67
C ILE A 16 -3.52 0.10 11.59
N ASP A 17 -2.45 0.40 12.35
CA ASP A 17 -1.83 -0.56 13.26
C ASP A 17 -2.73 -0.95 14.45
N ASN A 18 -3.59 -0.03 14.92
CA ASN A 18 -4.50 -0.29 16.02
C ASN A 18 -5.76 -1.07 15.63
N ASN A 19 -6.14 -1.09 14.35
CA ASN A 19 -7.41 -1.65 13.86
C ASN A 19 -7.20 -2.76 12.83
N ARG A 20 -6.11 -3.54 12.93
CA ARG A 20 -5.68 -4.49 11.91
C ARG A 20 -6.76 -5.50 11.49
N GLU A 21 -7.66 -5.90 12.40
CA GLU A 21 -8.75 -6.83 12.07
C GLU A 21 -9.70 -6.32 10.98
N ASN A 22 -9.87 -5.00 10.88
CA ASN A 22 -10.79 -4.36 9.94
C ASN A 22 -10.10 -3.84 8.69
N MET A 23 -8.82 -4.19 8.49
CA MET A 23 -7.99 -3.72 7.38
C MET A 23 -7.83 -4.82 6.32
N LEU A 24 -8.15 -4.48 5.07
CA LEU A 24 -7.94 -5.34 3.91
C LEU A 24 -6.89 -4.70 3.00
N ILE A 25 -5.82 -5.43 2.71
CA ILE A 25 -4.75 -5.00 1.81
C ILE A 25 -5.04 -5.58 0.42
N ILE A 26 -5.16 -4.73 -0.59
CA ILE A 26 -5.52 -5.13 -1.95
C ILE A 26 -4.45 -4.74 -2.97
N HIS A 27 -4.27 -5.60 -3.97
CA HIS A 27 -3.60 -5.26 -5.22
C HIS A 27 -4.17 -6.08 -6.37
N TYR A 28 -4.05 -5.58 -7.60
CA TYR A 28 -4.40 -6.33 -8.79
C TYR A 28 -3.37 -6.19 -9.91
N SER A 29 -3.31 -7.21 -10.75
CA SER A 29 -2.52 -7.28 -11.97
C SER A 29 -3.47 -7.39 -13.18
N CYS A 30 -3.05 -6.85 -14.31
CA CYS A 30 -3.80 -6.83 -15.56
C CYS A 30 -2.85 -6.88 -16.77
N GLU A 31 -3.40 -6.89 -17.98
CA GLU A 31 -2.60 -6.66 -19.19
C GLU A 31 -1.90 -5.29 -19.16
N ASP A 32 -0.87 -5.13 -20.00
CA ASP A 32 -0.09 -3.89 -20.07
C ASP A 32 -0.99 -2.69 -20.47
N PHE A 33 -1.10 -1.72 -19.55
CA PHE A 33 -1.82 -0.46 -19.76
C PHE A 33 -1.41 0.27 -21.03
N ASN A 34 -0.13 0.19 -21.41
CA ASN A 34 0.40 0.95 -22.55
C ASN A 34 0.02 0.32 -23.89
N LYS A 35 -0.34 -0.97 -23.90
CA LYS A 35 -0.72 -1.71 -25.11
C LYS A 35 -2.24 -1.91 -25.23
N ALA A 36 -2.97 -1.75 -24.13
CA ALA A 36 -4.41 -1.91 -24.11
C ALA A 36 -5.11 -0.81 -24.94
N LYS A 37 -5.96 -1.22 -25.88
CA LYS A 37 -6.82 -0.29 -26.65
C LYS A 37 -8.08 0.14 -25.89
N SER A 38 -8.34 -0.49 -24.74
CA SER A 38 -9.49 -0.29 -23.86
C SER A 38 -9.06 -0.49 -22.40
N THR A 39 -9.99 -0.52 -21.45
CA THR A 39 -9.64 -0.88 -20.05
C THR A 39 -8.97 -2.26 -20.00
N PRO A 40 -7.75 -2.35 -19.45
CA PRO A 40 -6.96 -3.58 -19.42
C PRO A 40 -7.72 -4.77 -18.82
N ARG A 41 -7.56 -5.95 -19.44
CA ARG A 41 -8.00 -7.24 -18.89
C ARG A 41 -7.37 -7.50 -17.52
N ILE A 42 -8.19 -7.74 -16.52
CA ILE A 42 -7.76 -8.12 -15.18
C ILE A 42 -7.42 -9.61 -15.17
N THR A 43 -6.28 -9.95 -14.58
CA THR A 43 -5.78 -11.33 -14.53
C THR A 43 -5.71 -11.88 -13.12
N SER A 44 -5.55 -11.02 -12.13
CA SER A 44 -5.42 -11.43 -10.73
C SER A 44 -5.71 -10.26 -9.80
N ILE A 45 -6.48 -10.51 -8.75
CA ILE A 45 -6.74 -9.62 -7.62
C ILE A 45 -6.42 -10.42 -6.36
N ALA A 46 -5.59 -9.87 -5.49
CA ALA A 46 -5.34 -10.43 -4.17
C ALA A 46 -5.84 -9.45 -3.10
N VAL A 47 -6.58 -9.98 -2.13
CA VAL A 47 -7.03 -9.24 -0.95
C VAL A 47 -6.60 -10.00 0.31
N MET A 48 -5.93 -9.33 1.23
CA MET A 48 -5.41 -9.94 2.44
C MET A 48 -5.92 -9.23 3.68
N ASN A 49 -6.44 -9.98 4.66
CA ASN A 49 -6.72 -9.41 5.98
C ASN A 49 -5.41 -9.10 6.70
N TYR A 50 -5.25 -7.87 7.19
CA TYR A 50 -3.97 -7.43 7.75
C TYR A 50 -3.62 -8.10 9.09
N LYS A 51 -4.61 -8.53 9.87
CA LYS A 51 -4.38 -9.22 11.15
C LYS A 51 -4.10 -10.70 10.99
N THR A 52 -4.90 -11.40 10.20
CA THR A 52 -4.82 -12.86 10.08
C THR A 52 -3.87 -13.32 8.98
N TYR A 53 -3.47 -12.41 8.08
CA TYR A 53 -2.74 -12.72 6.83
C TYR A 53 -3.46 -13.73 5.94
N GLN A 54 -4.75 -13.98 6.17
CA GLN A 54 -5.57 -14.77 5.29
C GLN A 54 -5.77 -14.01 3.98
N VAL A 55 -5.60 -14.72 2.86
CA VAL A 55 -5.70 -14.14 1.53
C VAL A 55 -6.89 -14.74 0.78
N ASN A 56 -7.66 -13.87 0.16
CA ASN A 56 -8.62 -14.18 -0.88
C ASN A 56 -7.99 -13.79 -2.23
N THR A 57 -7.83 -14.78 -3.10
CA THR A 57 -7.28 -14.59 -4.44
C THR A 57 -8.39 -14.79 -5.46
N PHE A 58 -8.53 -13.87 -6.38
CA PHE A 58 -9.43 -13.93 -7.53
C PHE A 58 -8.56 -13.85 -8.76
N SER A 59 -8.44 -14.94 -9.53
CA SER A 59 -7.48 -14.99 -10.63
C SER A 59 -8.04 -15.70 -11.84
N PHE A 60 -7.42 -15.43 -12.98
CA PHE A 60 -7.74 -16.06 -14.24
C PHE A 60 -7.57 -17.58 -14.14
N SER A 61 -6.51 -18.05 -13.47
CA SER A 61 -6.27 -19.47 -13.24
C SER A 61 -7.38 -20.13 -12.42
N LEU A 62 -7.79 -19.53 -11.30
CA LEU A 62 -8.86 -20.09 -10.45
C LEU A 62 -10.21 -20.06 -11.16
N ALA A 63 -10.55 -18.95 -11.82
CA ALA A 63 -11.80 -18.84 -12.55
C ALA A 63 -11.84 -19.81 -13.75
N CYS A 64 -10.72 -20.06 -14.42
CA CYS A 64 -10.62 -21.04 -15.49
C CYS A 64 -10.79 -22.48 -14.98
N GLU A 65 -10.30 -22.80 -13.78
CA GLU A 65 -10.49 -24.12 -13.15
C GLU A 65 -11.94 -24.36 -12.72
N GLU A 66 -12.63 -23.32 -12.24
CA GLU A 66 -14.05 -23.40 -11.85
C GLU A 66 -15.00 -23.45 -13.04
N LEU A 67 -14.59 -22.86 -14.16
CA LEU A 67 -15.30 -22.93 -15.43
C LEU A 67 -14.85 -24.16 -16.23
N ASN A 68 -15.66 -24.60 -17.18
CA ASN A 68 -15.23 -25.66 -18.09
C ASN A 68 -14.19 -25.13 -19.09
N ALA A 69 -13.36 -26.03 -19.64
CA ALA A 69 -12.23 -25.70 -20.52
C ALA A 69 -12.58 -24.94 -21.82
N GLU A 70 -13.86 -24.79 -22.16
CA GLU A 70 -14.34 -24.08 -23.35
C GLU A 70 -14.69 -22.61 -23.08
N ALA A 71 -14.61 -22.15 -21.82
CA ALA A 71 -14.91 -20.77 -21.47
C ALA A 71 -13.95 -19.80 -22.17
N SER A 72 -14.52 -18.76 -22.78
CA SER A 72 -13.77 -17.66 -23.36
C SER A 72 -13.05 -16.86 -22.28
N ASN A 73 -11.99 -16.13 -22.68
CA ASN A 73 -11.25 -15.28 -21.77
C ASN A 73 -12.12 -14.21 -21.08
N ASP A 74 -13.16 -13.72 -21.76
CA ASP A 74 -14.11 -12.74 -21.20
C ASP A 74 -15.02 -13.37 -20.15
N GLU A 75 -15.44 -14.62 -20.34
CA GLU A 75 -16.22 -15.36 -19.34
C GLU A 75 -15.39 -15.65 -18.09
N ILE A 76 -14.13 -16.04 -18.25
CA ILE A 76 -13.19 -16.28 -17.16
C ILE A 76 -12.95 -15.00 -16.35
N GLU A 77 -12.67 -13.89 -17.04
CA GLU A 77 -12.47 -12.60 -16.38
C GLU A 77 -13.76 -12.11 -15.69
N LYS A 78 -14.91 -12.30 -16.33
CA LYS A 78 -16.20 -11.92 -15.74
C LYS A 78 -16.46 -12.71 -14.45
N LYS A 79 -16.15 -14.01 -14.42
CA LYS A 79 -16.26 -14.84 -13.20
C LYS A 79 -15.36 -14.32 -12.09
N LEU A 80 -14.09 -14.06 -12.39
CA LEU A 80 -13.12 -13.45 -11.45
C LEU A 80 -13.68 -12.16 -10.83
N LEU A 81 -14.16 -11.23 -11.67
CA LEU A 81 -14.69 -9.95 -11.21
C LEU A 81 -16.00 -10.11 -10.44
N THR A 82 -16.85 -11.07 -10.81
CA THR A 82 -18.07 -11.40 -10.07
C THR A 82 -17.74 -11.81 -8.64
N ASP A 83 -16.82 -12.76 -8.46
CA ASP A 83 -16.42 -13.24 -7.13
C ASP A 83 -15.76 -12.13 -6.30
N PHE A 84 -14.95 -11.28 -6.96
CA PHE A 84 -14.33 -10.14 -6.32
C PHE A 84 -15.37 -9.13 -5.83
N PHE A 85 -16.33 -8.72 -6.66
CA PHE A 85 -17.35 -7.75 -6.25
C PHE A 85 -18.32 -8.32 -5.21
N ASP A 86 -18.60 -9.63 -5.23
CA ASP A 86 -19.32 -10.32 -4.16
C ASP A 86 -18.53 -10.32 -2.84
N PHE A 87 -17.21 -10.40 -2.91
CA PHE A 87 -16.35 -10.21 -1.75
C PHE A 87 -16.36 -8.76 -1.25
N VAL A 88 -16.28 -7.77 -2.15
CA VAL A 88 -16.35 -6.34 -1.79
C VAL A 88 -17.64 -6.03 -1.05
N ARG A 89 -18.79 -6.49 -1.56
CA ARG A 89 -20.11 -6.27 -0.95
C ARG A 89 -20.19 -6.78 0.50
N ARG A 90 -19.60 -7.95 0.77
CA ARG A 90 -19.55 -8.54 2.13
C ARG A 90 -18.58 -7.82 3.07
N HIS A 91 -17.68 -6.99 2.54
CA HIS A 91 -16.66 -6.27 3.30
C HIS A 91 -16.76 -4.75 3.14
N GLY A 92 -17.97 -4.23 2.88
CA GLY A 92 -18.23 -2.79 2.72
C GLY A 92 -17.83 -1.93 3.93
N GLN A 93 -17.79 -2.54 5.12
CA GLN A 93 -17.39 -1.88 6.37
C GLN A 93 -15.89 -1.96 6.67
N ALA A 94 -15.08 -2.65 5.85
CA ALA A 94 -13.63 -2.69 6.03
C ALA A 94 -12.96 -1.41 5.51
N THR A 95 -11.73 -1.17 5.98
CA THR A 95 -10.85 -0.15 5.40
C THR A 95 -9.88 -0.83 4.43
N TRP A 96 -9.81 -0.34 3.20
CA TRP A 96 -9.04 -0.94 2.12
C TRP A 96 -7.72 -0.21 1.91
N ILE A 97 -6.62 -0.88 2.22
CA ILE A 97 -5.26 -0.36 2.02
C ILE A 97 -4.76 -0.81 0.65
N HIS A 98 -4.30 0.14 -0.15
CA HIS A 98 -3.84 -0.13 -1.51
C HIS A 98 -2.58 0.66 -1.85
N TRP A 99 -1.97 0.37 -3.00
CA TRP A 99 -0.85 1.14 -3.52
C TRP A 99 -1.21 1.77 -4.85
N ASN A 100 -1.40 3.10 -4.87
CA ASN A 100 -1.66 3.88 -6.09
C ASN A 100 -2.90 3.43 -6.91
N MET A 101 -3.90 2.82 -6.27
CA MET A 101 -5.16 2.34 -6.90
C MET A 101 -6.28 3.38 -6.82
N SER A 102 -5.98 4.64 -7.13
CA SER A 102 -6.83 5.81 -6.85
C SER A 102 -7.40 6.50 -8.10
N SER A 103 -7.15 6.00 -9.31
CA SER A 103 -7.55 6.65 -10.56
C SER A 103 -8.58 5.84 -11.37
N ALA A 104 -9.26 6.51 -12.30
CA ALA A 104 -10.14 5.86 -13.28
C ALA A 104 -9.39 4.93 -14.25
N MET A 105 -8.09 5.14 -14.45
CA MET A 105 -7.24 4.33 -15.34
C MET A 105 -6.63 3.12 -14.62
N TYR A 106 -6.43 3.23 -13.30
CA TYR A 106 -5.89 2.20 -12.44
C TYR A 106 -6.41 2.37 -11.01
N GLY A 107 -7.19 1.40 -10.55
CA GLY A 107 -7.83 1.42 -9.24
C GLY A 107 -9.21 0.78 -9.21
N PHE A 108 -9.95 1.05 -8.14
CA PHE A 108 -11.29 0.48 -7.97
C PHE A 108 -12.25 0.88 -9.08
N GLN A 109 -12.23 2.14 -9.53
CA GLN A 109 -13.04 2.62 -10.65
C GLN A 109 -12.71 1.89 -11.97
N ALA A 110 -11.45 1.54 -12.19
CA ALA A 110 -11.06 0.75 -13.37
C ALA A 110 -11.62 -0.68 -13.30
N LEU A 111 -11.62 -1.31 -12.11
CA LEU A 111 -12.24 -2.62 -11.90
C LEU A 111 -13.76 -2.58 -12.14
N GLU A 112 -14.44 -1.55 -11.62
CA GLU A 112 -15.88 -1.35 -11.83
C GLU A 112 -16.20 -1.18 -13.32
N HIS A 113 -15.46 -0.32 -14.01
CA HIS A 113 -15.65 -0.09 -15.44
C HIS A 113 -15.40 -1.36 -16.24
N ARG A 114 -14.32 -2.10 -15.95
CA ARG A 114 -14.02 -3.35 -16.65
C ARG A 114 -15.13 -4.39 -16.47
N TYR A 115 -15.67 -4.52 -15.26
CA TYR A 115 -16.75 -5.45 -15.01
C TYR A 115 -18.03 -5.08 -15.76
N LYS A 116 -18.37 -3.78 -15.84
CA LYS A 116 -19.47 -3.27 -16.67
C LYS A 116 -19.28 -3.57 -18.17
N VAL A 117 -18.06 -3.42 -18.69
CA VAL A 117 -17.73 -3.76 -20.10
C VAL A 117 -18.01 -5.23 -20.41
N LEU A 118 -17.81 -6.13 -19.44
CA LEU A 118 -18.12 -7.56 -19.55
C LEU A 118 -19.62 -7.88 -19.28
N GLY A 119 -20.46 -6.85 -19.12
CA GLY A 119 -21.89 -6.98 -18.80
C GLY A 119 -22.16 -7.50 -17.39
N GLY A 120 -21.28 -7.22 -16.44
CA GLY A 120 -21.50 -7.42 -15.00
C GLY A 120 -22.07 -6.18 -14.31
N ASP A 121 -22.43 -6.33 -13.04
CA ASP A 121 -22.95 -5.25 -12.18
C ASP A 121 -22.06 -5.06 -10.95
N PRO A 122 -21.09 -4.12 -10.99
CA PRO A 122 -20.15 -3.94 -9.90
C PRO A 122 -20.81 -3.34 -8.66
N GLU A 123 -20.33 -3.74 -7.48
CA GLU A 123 -20.57 -2.98 -6.26
C GLU A 123 -19.97 -1.57 -6.40
N ASP A 124 -20.75 -0.53 -6.11
CA ASP A 124 -20.25 0.84 -6.08
C ASP A 124 -19.22 0.98 -4.97
N THR A 125 -17.94 1.19 -5.31
CA THR A 125 -16.91 1.28 -4.29
C THR A 125 -16.76 2.68 -3.71
N SER A 126 -17.50 3.69 -4.17
CA SER A 126 -17.37 5.08 -3.70
C SER A 126 -17.54 5.24 -2.18
N HIS A 127 -18.36 4.38 -1.57
CA HIS A 127 -18.62 4.38 -0.14
C HIS A 127 -17.53 3.72 0.72
N LEU A 128 -16.63 2.90 0.14
CA LEU A 128 -15.62 2.20 0.95
C LEU A 128 -14.54 3.19 1.42
N ARG A 129 -14.09 3.01 2.65
CA ARG A 129 -12.90 3.70 3.17
C ARG A 129 -11.65 3.12 2.53
N LYS A 130 -10.83 3.98 1.91
CA LYS A 130 -9.61 3.60 1.20
C LYS A 130 -8.42 4.40 1.71
N GLU A 131 -7.29 3.73 1.90
CA GLU A 131 -6.04 4.33 2.34
C GLU A 131 -4.95 4.01 1.31
N ASP A 132 -4.41 5.05 0.67
CA ASP A 132 -3.32 4.90 -0.29
C ASP A 132 -1.96 4.87 0.42
N LEU A 133 -1.37 3.69 0.49
CA LEU A 133 -0.08 3.47 1.14
C LEU A 133 1.05 4.28 0.51
N SER A 134 0.97 4.56 -0.79
CA SER A 134 1.98 5.36 -1.50
C SER A 134 1.98 6.81 -1.01
N ILE A 135 0.78 7.41 -0.87
CA ILE A 135 0.60 8.78 -0.35
C ILE A 135 0.97 8.83 1.13
N ILE A 136 0.53 7.85 1.93
CA ILE A 136 0.89 7.78 3.35
C ILE A 136 2.41 7.75 3.54
N PHE A 137 3.12 6.99 2.69
CA PHE A 137 4.58 6.91 2.76
C PHE A 137 5.27 8.18 2.27
N ASP A 138 4.78 8.82 1.21
CA ASP A 138 5.27 10.13 0.77
C ASP A 138 5.09 11.18 1.88
N ASP A 139 3.93 11.20 2.54
CA ASP A 139 3.64 12.13 3.64
C ASP A 139 4.44 11.83 4.91
N TYR A 140 4.72 10.56 5.21
CA TYR A 140 5.42 10.17 6.43
C TYR A 140 6.95 10.22 6.29
N TYR A 141 7.47 9.76 5.16
CA TYR A 141 8.91 9.65 4.90
C TYR A 141 9.45 10.77 4.01
N GLY A 142 8.61 11.54 3.32
CA GLY A 142 9.01 12.55 2.35
C GLY A 142 9.04 12.02 0.92
N ASP A 143 8.71 12.88 -0.05
CA ASP A 143 8.53 12.51 -1.46
C ASP A 143 9.76 11.79 -2.09
N GLU A 144 10.96 11.99 -1.56
CA GLU A 144 12.23 11.35 -2.00
C GLU A 144 12.64 10.16 -1.10
N TYR A 145 11.71 9.52 -0.39
CA TYR A 145 12.06 8.46 0.56
C TYR A 145 12.62 7.20 -0.09
N ILE A 146 12.30 7.01 -1.36
CA ILE A 146 12.83 5.96 -2.23
C ILE A 146 12.60 6.40 -3.67
N ASP A 147 13.52 6.05 -4.56
CA ASP A 147 13.35 6.33 -5.99
C ASP A 147 12.30 5.39 -6.62
N ASP A 148 11.87 5.72 -7.83
CA ASP A 148 11.07 4.81 -8.66
C ASP A 148 11.88 3.65 -9.26
N PRO A 149 11.28 2.47 -9.46
CA PRO A 149 9.94 2.08 -9.01
C PRO A 149 9.91 1.78 -7.49
N LYS A 150 9.08 2.53 -6.75
CA LYS A 150 9.13 2.58 -5.28
C LYS A 150 9.00 1.21 -4.61
N ILE A 151 8.06 0.36 -5.05
CA ILE A 151 7.80 -0.95 -4.43
C ILE A 151 9.06 -1.85 -4.48
N SER A 152 9.63 -2.05 -5.67
CA SER A 152 10.79 -2.94 -5.86
C SER A 152 12.03 -2.42 -5.13
N LYS A 153 12.30 -1.10 -5.22
CA LYS A 153 13.44 -0.50 -4.53
C LYS A 153 13.29 -0.54 -3.01
N LEU A 154 12.09 -0.30 -2.48
CA LEU A 154 11.82 -0.37 -1.05
C LEU A 154 11.93 -1.81 -0.51
N LEU A 155 11.45 -2.80 -1.29
CA LEU A 155 11.59 -4.22 -1.00
C LEU A 155 13.08 -4.59 -0.87
N LYS A 156 13.90 -4.23 -1.87
CA LYS A 156 15.35 -4.48 -1.89
C LYS A 156 16.08 -3.78 -0.74
N LEU A 157 15.79 -2.51 -0.49
CA LEU A 157 16.43 -1.73 0.59
C LEU A 157 16.16 -2.35 1.97
N ASN A 158 14.96 -2.88 2.17
CA ASN A 158 14.56 -3.53 3.42
C ASN A 158 14.97 -5.01 3.49
N LYS A 159 15.67 -5.54 2.47
CA LYS A 159 16.11 -6.94 2.37
C LYS A 159 14.94 -7.93 2.55
N LEU A 160 13.77 -7.57 2.03
CA LEU A 160 12.62 -8.46 2.02
C LEU A 160 12.77 -9.48 0.88
N ASN A 161 12.12 -10.63 1.03
CA ASN A 161 12.13 -11.68 0.02
C ASN A 161 11.37 -11.22 -1.26
N ASP A 162 12.05 -11.23 -2.40
CA ASP A 162 11.52 -10.89 -3.73
C ASP A 162 11.11 -12.12 -4.55
N ASN A 163 11.15 -13.33 -4.00
CA ASN A 163 10.68 -14.54 -4.70
C ASN A 163 9.27 -14.33 -5.24
N GLU A 164 9.07 -14.65 -6.53
CA GLU A 164 7.79 -14.51 -7.25
C GLU A 164 7.31 -13.06 -7.43
N PHE A 165 8.07 -12.05 -7.00
CA PHE A 165 7.78 -10.66 -7.32
C PHE A 165 8.11 -10.42 -8.80
N LEU A 166 7.14 -9.90 -9.54
CA LEU A 166 7.34 -9.40 -10.90
C LEU A 166 7.12 -7.89 -10.92
N ASP A 167 8.01 -7.16 -11.59
CA ASP A 167 7.77 -5.77 -11.97
C ASP A 167 6.79 -5.67 -13.16
N GLY A 168 6.39 -4.45 -13.52
CA GLY A 168 5.39 -4.25 -14.57
C GLY A 168 5.81 -4.75 -15.96
N LYS A 169 7.12 -4.77 -16.27
CA LYS A 169 7.62 -5.31 -17.54
C LYS A 169 7.58 -6.83 -17.53
N GLU A 170 7.97 -7.42 -16.40
CA GLU A 170 7.93 -8.87 -16.21
C GLU A 170 6.50 -9.41 -16.18
N GLU A 171 5.55 -8.69 -15.59
CA GLU A 171 4.11 -9.01 -15.62
C GLU A 171 3.56 -8.98 -17.05
N ALA A 172 3.88 -7.94 -17.83
CA ALA A 172 3.47 -7.85 -19.23
C ALA A 172 4.02 -9.02 -20.07
N ALA A 173 5.29 -9.38 -19.88
CA ALA A 173 5.90 -10.51 -20.58
C ALA A 173 5.30 -11.86 -20.17
N ALA A 174 4.96 -12.03 -18.88
CA ALA A 174 4.27 -13.23 -18.40
C ALA A 174 2.85 -13.33 -18.99
N PHE A 175 2.18 -12.20 -19.17
CA PHE A 175 0.84 -12.16 -19.77
C PHE A 175 0.85 -12.59 -21.24
N GLU A 176 1.79 -12.07 -22.03
CA GLU A 176 1.96 -12.45 -23.45
C GLU A 176 2.22 -13.96 -23.61
N LYS A 177 2.85 -14.58 -22.61
CA LYS A 177 3.12 -16.03 -22.55
C LYS A 177 2.01 -16.84 -21.89
N GLN A 178 0.91 -16.21 -21.47
CA GLN A 178 -0.19 -16.84 -20.73
C GLN A 178 0.25 -17.52 -19.42
N GLU A 179 1.32 -17.03 -18.78
CA GLU A 179 1.82 -17.51 -17.48
C GLU A 179 0.96 -16.96 -16.32
N TYR A 180 -0.37 -17.17 -16.36
CA TYR A 180 -1.32 -16.57 -15.42
C TYR A 180 -1.06 -16.92 -13.95
N LEU A 181 -0.62 -18.16 -13.67
CA LEU A 181 -0.26 -18.59 -12.31
C LEU A 181 0.93 -17.79 -11.75
N LYS A 182 1.89 -17.43 -12.60
CA LYS A 182 3.06 -16.63 -12.21
C LYS A 182 2.65 -15.19 -11.89
N ILE A 183 1.75 -14.62 -12.69
CA ILE A 183 1.16 -13.30 -12.40
C ILE A 183 0.39 -13.34 -11.08
N GLN A 184 -0.43 -14.36 -10.87
CA GLN A 184 -1.16 -14.57 -9.62
C GLN A 184 -0.22 -14.59 -8.40
N ASN A 185 0.86 -15.36 -8.45
CA ASN A 185 1.83 -15.43 -7.36
C ASN A 185 2.52 -14.07 -7.12
N SER A 186 2.76 -13.29 -8.17
CA SER A 186 3.27 -11.92 -8.06
C SER A 186 2.28 -10.97 -7.40
N THR A 187 1.00 -11.00 -7.78
CA THR A 187 -0.05 -10.20 -7.13
C THR A 187 -0.14 -10.52 -5.64
N LEU A 188 -0.10 -11.81 -5.30
CA LEU A 188 -0.04 -12.30 -3.91
C LEU A 188 1.20 -11.80 -3.18
N ARG A 189 2.37 -11.84 -3.83
CA ARG A 189 3.62 -11.33 -3.26
C ARG A 189 3.54 -9.83 -2.97
N LYS A 190 2.88 -9.05 -3.82
CA LYS A 190 2.71 -7.59 -3.64
C LYS A 190 1.88 -7.26 -2.40
N VAL A 191 0.73 -7.88 -2.17
CA VAL A 191 -0.06 -7.63 -0.95
C VAL A 191 0.68 -8.03 0.33
N LYS A 192 1.42 -9.15 0.30
CA LYS A 192 2.29 -9.57 1.41
C LYS A 192 3.42 -8.55 1.66
N THR A 193 3.99 -8.01 0.59
CA THR A 193 5.02 -6.97 0.66
C THR A 193 4.47 -5.69 1.30
N PHE A 194 3.25 -5.27 0.95
CA PHE A 194 2.61 -4.10 1.55
C PHE A 194 2.35 -4.28 3.05
N ALA A 195 1.91 -5.46 3.49
CA ALA A 195 1.79 -5.75 4.92
C ALA A 195 3.14 -5.67 5.64
N HIS A 196 4.21 -6.25 5.07
CA HIS A 196 5.55 -6.12 5.64
C HIS A 196 6.01 -4.67 5.72
N PHE A 197 5.70 -3.84 4.71
CA PHE A 197 6.00 -2.42 4.78
C PHE A 197 5.27 -1.73 5.91
N LEU A 198 3.97 -2.00 6.09
CA LEU A 198 3.17 -1.47 7.21
C LEU A 198 3.70 -1.94 8.57
N ASP A 199 4.10 -3.20 8.70
CA ASP A 199 4.68 -3.74 9.94
C ASP A 199 6.02 -3.10 10.29
N LEU A 200 6.84 -2.80 9.30
CA LEU A 200 8.08 -2.07 9.50
C LEU A 200 7.81 -0.59 9.79
N ALA A 201 6.82 0.02 9.13
CA ALA A 201 6.48 1.42 9.32
C ALA A 201 5.91 1.70 10.72
N SER A 202 4.95 0.89 11.18
CA SER A 202 4.38 0.95 12.54
C SER A 202 5.43 0.85 13.63
N LYS A 203 6.47 0.03 13.41
CA LYS A 203 7.61 -0.15 14.33
C LYS A 203 8.71 0.90 14.15
N ASN A 204 8.56 1.86 13.25
CA ASN A 204 9.60 2.83 12.84
C ASN A 204 10.91 2.17 12.37
N LYS A 205 10.82 0.97 11.78
CA LYS A 205 11.94 0.16 11.29
C LYS A 205 12.06 0.11 9.77
N LEU A 206 11.10 0.68 9.03
CA LEU A 206 11.18 0.74 7.57
C LEU A 206 12.36 1.62 7.15
N LYS A 207 13.32 1.02 6.44
CA LYS A 207 14.48 1.69 5.88
C LYS A 207 14.06 2.49 4.66
N THR A 208 14.50 3.73 4.61
CA THR A 208 14.25 4.69 3.53
C THR A 208 15.52 5.51 3.29
N ASN A 209 15.61 6.18 2.14
CA ASN A 209 16.68 7.11 1.81
C ASN A 209 16.46 8.51 2.43
N SER A 210 15.35 8.69 3.17
CA SER A 210 14.95 9.97 3.75
C SER A 210 15.88 10.45 4.85
N LYS A 211 16.27 11.72 4.74
CA LYS A 211 16.87 12.46 5.85
C LYS A 211 15.79 12.97 6.81
N TRP A 212 16.07 12.98 8.11
CA TRP A 212 15.07 13.31 9.13
C TRP A 212 14.48 14.72 8.98
N TYR A 213 15.30 15.72 8.68
CA TYR A 213 14.87 17.11 8.54
C TYR A 213 14.02 17.37 7.29
N LYS A 214 14.08 16.51 6.27
CA LYS A 214 13.17 16.58 5.10
C LYS A 214 11.75 16.10 5.47
N ARG A 215 11.60 15.31 6.54
CA ARG A 215 10.31 14.77 7.03
C ARG A 215 9.53 15.79 7.86
N CYS A 216 10.18 16.34 8.89
CA CYS A 216 9.53 17.21 9.88
C CYS A 216 9.82 18.71 9.68
N GLY A 217 10.73 19.07 8.77
CA GLY A 217 11.28 20.42 8.65
C GLY A 217 12.29 20.76 9.76
N LEU A 218 12.91 21.93 9.64
CA LEU A 218 13.90 22.47 10.60
C LEU A 218 13.27 23.42 11.64
N SER A 219 11.95 23.58 11.65
CA SER A 219 11.29 24.41 12.66
C SER A 219 11.44 23.77 14.05
N ILE A 220 11.43 24.60 15.10
CA ILE A 220 11.46 24.12 16.49
C ILE A 220 10.38 23.07 16.74
N GLN A 221 9.18 23.30 16.18
CA GLN A 221 8.09 22.34 16.24
C GLN A 221 8.42 21.03 15.50
N GLY A 222 9.05 21.09 14.32
CA GLY A 222 9.49 19.90 13.57
C GLY A 222 10.49 19.06 14.34
N ILE A 223 11.50 19.71 14.93
CA ILE A 223 12.52 19.07 15.75
C ILE A 223 11.88 18.40 16.98
N TYR A 224 10.99 19.12 17.68
CA TYR A 224 10.27 18.57 18.83
C TYR A 224 9.41 17.35 18.46
N GLU A 225 8.63 17.43 17.37
CA GLU A 225 7.75 16.34 16.94
C GLU A 225 8.51 15.09 16.50
N TYR A 226 9.70 15.25 15.91
CA TYR A 226 10.57 14.13 15.56
C TYR A 226 11.28 13.54 16.78
N GLY A 227 11.68 14.40 17.72
CA GLY A 227 12.46 14.02 18.90
C GLY A 227 11.64 13.40 20.01
N LYS A 228 10.42 13.89 20.28
CA LYS A 228 9.63 13.58 21.49
C LYS A 228 9.39 12.09 21.76
N ASP A 229 9.35 11.27 20.72
CA ASP A 229 9.13 9.81 20.85
C ASP A 229 10.44 9.03 21.00
N LYS A 230 11.59 9.72 21.06
CA LYS A 230 12.91 9.12 21.20
C LYS A 230 13.45 9.40 22.60
N TRP A 231 13.87 8.33 23.28
CA TRP A 231 14.38 8.43 24.65
C TRP A 231 15.52 9.46 24.80
N TRP A 232 16.42 9.55 23.82
CA TRP A 232 17.56 10.46 23.87
C TRP A 232 17.16 11.94 23.77
N PHE A 233 16.03 12.25 23.13
CA PHE A 233 15.57 13.64 23.03
C PHE A 233 15.16 14.15 24.40
N ASN A 234 14.47 13.32 25.18
CA ASN A 234 14.11 13.64 26.57
C ASN A 234 15.36 13.86 27.43
N VAL A 235 16.42 13.05 27.22
CA VAL A 235 17.71 13.26 27.90
C VAL A 235 18.33 14.61 27.52
N ILE A 236 18.35 14.98 26.24
CA ILE A 236 18.89 16.28 25.78
C ILE A 236 18.08 17.45 26.34
N CYS A 237 16.75 17.38 26.31
CA CYS A 237 15.90 18.43 26.88
C CYS A 237 16.11 18.57 28.38
N TYR A 238 16.27 17.46 29.10
CA TYR A 238 16.54 17.45 30.54
C TYR A 238 17.89 18.10 30.85
N THR A 239 18.97 17.72 30.14
CA THR A 239 20.30 18.31 30.37
C THR A 239 20.34 19.80 30.05
N LEU A 240 19.72 20.23 28.96
CA LEU A 240 19.57 21.65 28.63
C LEU A 240 18.79 22.41 29.71
N GLY A 241 17.76 21.79 30.30
CA GLY A 241 17.02 22.32 31.45
C GLY A 241 17.91 22.56 32.68
N ILE A 242 18.81 21.61 32.99
CA ILE A 242 19.78 21.78 34.09
C ILE A 242 20.74 22.95 33.79
N PHE A 243 21.32 22.99 32.59
CA PHE A 243 22.27 24.06 32.23
C PHE A 243 21.63 25.44 32.26
N THR A 244 20.40 25.58 31.77
CA THR A 244 19.66 26.85 31.82
C THR A 244 19.37 27.27 33.26
N SER A 245 19.02 26.33 34.15
CA SER A 245 18.85 26.62 35.58
C SER A 245 20.13 27.14 36.23
N ILE A 246 21.28 26.48 35.97
CA ILE A 246 22.59 26.90 36.51
C ILE A 246 22.97 28.30 35.99
N LEU A 247 22.73 28.57 34.70
CA LEU A 247 23.05 29.85 34.08
C LEU A 247 22.21 30.99 34.64
N ILE A 248 20.90 30.75 34.87
CA ILE A 248 20.01 31.70 35.54
C ILE A 248 20.53 31.99 36.96
N GLU A 249 20.87 30.96 37.74
CA GLU A 249 21.38 31.14 39.10
C GLU A 249 22.66 31.98 39.13
N SER A 250 23.54 31.84 38.14
CA SER A 250 24.78 32.63 38.02
C SER A 250 24.54 34.11 37.65
N ILE A 251 23.40 34.46 37.06
CA ILE A 251 23.07 35.85 36.69
C ILE A 251 22.44 36.60 37.86
N PHE A 252 21.73 35.89 38.74
CA PHE A 252 21.04 36.46 39.90
C PHE A 252 21.83 36.37 41.23
N LYS A 253 23.08 35.89 41.18
CA LYS A 253 24.07 35.97 42.26
C LYS A 253 25.05 37.11 41.99
#